data_AF-A0A0K0FUJ5-F1
#
_entry.id   AF-A0A0K0FUJ5-F1
#
_cell.length_a   1.000
_cell.length_b   1.000
_cell.length_c   1.000
_cell.angle_alpha   90.00
_cell.angle_beta   90.00
_cell.angle_gamma   90.00
#
_symmetry.space_group_name_H-M   'P 1'
#
loop_
_entity.id
_entity.type
_entity.pdbx_description
1 polymer ?
#
loop_
_entity_poly.entity_id
_entity_poly.type
_entity_poly.pdbx_seq_one_letter_code
_entity_poly.pdbx_strand_id
1 'polypeptide(L)'
;MLSRIRISKYLLISSRLVTLSRYCSSDANEILLKENEVKGVPFIKKITTELEKQKGIQFVLPLHNDELMNKIVGPFDYLTSIGVKPEFLLDACLHDSSLIKAFVKNGDKVVKFLDAIVNMTEMTYENAIRLLAAYKDDILKESIENIQSRLQVFINARVSEGEELCKVVCKCPVILFSGDPKQMAKIIESLSNFFTRNQIKCILQNSPHCVFKNFEELEEKYEYIYFIMRIEGDEFKICKRWVDLPLDEIIKRHEILLKCGRYVTPDPKRLQLQKENPPLYRILDTDPVIFATQVASVTHEEWLSYETLHEKLKELEKKDRPFERVKPSMRKAYERKLKNSLPTEPYVLESS
;
A
#
# COMPACT_ATOMS: atom_id res chain seq x y z
N MET A 1 -30.72 20.12 1.19
CA MET A 1 -30.51 18.76 0.63
C MET A 1 -29.02 18.48 0.55
N LEU A 2 -28.41 17.99 1.63
CA LEU A 2 -26.99 17.69 1.70
C LEU A 2 -26.84 16.18 1.86
N SER A 3 -26.45 15.51 0.78
CA SER A 3 -26.12 14.07 0.79
C SER A 3 -24.87 13.86 1.62
N ARG A 4 -25.08 13.45 2.87
CA ARG A 4 -24.07 12.88 3.76
C ARG A 4 -23.47 11.67 3.06
N ILE A 5 -22.25 11.81 2.55
CA ILE A 5 -21.40 10.69 2.16
C ILE A 5 -21.09 9.94 3.46
N ARG A 6 -21.80 8.84 3.69
CA ARG A 6 -21.43 7.85 4.70
C ARG A 6 -20.16 7.16 4.20
N ILE A 7 -19.01 7.68 4.62
CA ILE A 7 -17.75 6.94 4.59
C ILE A 7 -17.96 5.75 5.51
N SER A 8 -18.24 4.59 4.93
CA SER A 8 -18.49 3.37 5.70
C SER A 8 -17.20 3.00 6.45
N LYS A 9 -17.34 2.69 7.74
CA LYS A 9 -16.27 2.30 8.68
C LYS A 9 -15.53 0.99 8.30
N TYR A 10 -15.71 0.47 7.09
CA TYR A 10 -15.15 -0.80 6.62
C TYR A 10 -13.77 -0.69 5.93
N LEU A 11 -13.21 0.52 5.77
CA LEU A 11 -11.83 0.72 5.27
C LEU A 11 -10.74 0.58 6.35
N LEU A 12 -11.11 0.25 7.59
CA LEU A 12 -10.17 0.04 8.71
C LEU A 12 -9.89 -1.44 9.01
N ILE A 13 -10.25 -2.36 8.11
CA ILE A 13 -9.96 -3.77 8.32
C ILE A 13 -8.64 -4.11 7.64
N SER A 14 -7.60 -4.15 8.47
CA SER A 14 -6.40 -4.97 8.29
C SER A 14 -5.51 -4.62 7.10
N SER A 15 -4.41 -3.92 7.41
CA SER A 15 -3.13 -3.96 6.69
C SER A 15 -2.49 -5.35 6.67
N ARG A 16 -3.29 -6.42 6.58
CA ARG A 16 -2.82 -7.71 6.07
C ARG A 16 -2.52 -7.44 4.60
N LEU A 17 -1.25 -7.12 4.38
CA LEU A 17 -0.49 -7.43 3.16
C LEU A 17 -1.31 -8.40 2.33
N VAL A 18 -1.75 -7.97 1.13
CA VAL A 18 -2.23 -8.93 0.15
C VAL A 18 -1.02 -9.76 -0.22
N THR A 19 -0.71 -10.75 0.61
CA THR A 19 0.07 -11.90 0.21
C THR A 19 -0.81 -12.55 -0.85
N LEU A 20 -0.56 -12.19 -2.12
CA LEU A 20 -1.17 -12.77 -3.32
C LEU A 20 -1.16 -14.31 -3.30
N SER A 21 -0.38 -14.91 -2.41
CA SER A 21 -0.34 -16.34 -2.08
C SER A 21 -1.70 -16.97 -1.72
N ARG A 22 -2.75 -16.20 -1.37
CA ARG A 22 -4.06 -16.77 -0.99
C ARG A 22 -5.04 -16.96 -2.14
N TYR A 23 -4.75 -16.52 -3.37
CA TYR A 23 -5.75 -16.46 -4.45
C TYR A 23 -5.60 -17.46 -5.59
N CYS A 24 -4.60 -18.35 -5.56
CA CYS A 24 -4.52 -19.58 -6.35
C CYS A 24 -3.33 -20.38 -5.80
N SER A 25 -3.54 -21.64 -5.42
CA SER A 25 -2.46 -22.50 -4.94
C SER A 25 -1.52 -22.84 -6.10
N SER A 26 -0.21 -22.88 -5.86
CA SER A 26 0.70 -23.64 -6.73
C SER A 26 0.44 -25.15 -6.62
N ASP A 27 -0.22 -25.59 -5.55
CA ASP A 27 -0.69 -26.95 -5.32
C ASP A 27 -2.14 -27.08 -5.81
N ALA A 28 -2.35 -26.94 -7.11
CA ALA A 28 -3.59 -27.39 -7.72
C ALA A 28 -3.68 -28.90 -7.50
N ASN A 29 -4.83 -29.40 -7.02
CA ASN A 29 -5.18 -30.80 -7.28
C ASN A 29 -5.07 -30.98 -8.79
N GLU A 30 -4.12 -31.80 -9.27
CA GLU A 30 -3.80 -31.94 -10.69
C GLU A 30 -5.02 -32.43 -11.48
N ILE A 31 -5.86 -31.50 -11.93
CA ILE A 31 -6.78 -31.76 -13.03
C ILE A 31 -5.91 -31.74 -14.28
N LEU A 32 -5.40 -32.92 -14.65
CA LEU A 32 -4.61 -33.12 -15.86
C LEU A 32 -5.46 -32.74 -17.08
N LEU A 33 -5.08 -31.66 -17.76
CA LEU A 33 -5.63 -31.30 -19.05
C LEU A 33 -5.09 -32.26 -20.12
N LYS A 34 -5.96 -32.73 -21.00
CA LYS A 34 -5.54 -33.48 -22.20
C LYS A 34 -4.97 -32.51 -23.23
N GLU A 35 -4.09 -32.98 -24.13
CA GLU A 35 -3.46 -32.14 -25.17
C GLU A 35 -4.45 -31.36 -26.06
N ASN A 36 -5.67 -31.89 -26.22
CA ASN A 36 -6.76 -31.27 -26.98
C ASN A 36 -7.63 -30.29 -26.16
N GLU A 37 -7.43 -30.20 -24.84
CA GLU A 37 -8.17 -29.33 -23.92
C GLU A 37 -7.36 -28.09 -23.49
N VAL A 38 -6.22 -27.84 -24.14
CA VAL A 38 -5.26 -26.78 -23.76
C VAL A 38 -5.65 -25.41 -24.35
N LYS A 39 -6.44 -25.38 -25.43
CA LYS A 39 -6.82 -24.16 -26.16
C LYS A 39 -8.19 -24.27 -26.81
N GLY A 40 -8.76 -23.14 -27.21
CA GLY A 40 -9.95 -23.09 -28.03
C GLY A 40 -11.25 -23.40 -27.29
N VAL A 41 -12.28 -23.75 -28.07
CA VAL A 41 -13.59 -24.19 -27.57
C VAL A 41 -13.52 -25.38 -26.60
N PRO A 42 -12.66 -26.41 -26.81
CA PRO A 42 -12.53 -27.53 -25.86
C PRO A 42 -12.13 -27.09 -24.45
N PHE A 43 -11.22 -26.11 -24.33
CA PHE A 43 -10.78 -25.60 -23.04
C PHE A 43 -11.91 -24.92 -22.27
N ILE A 44 -12.69 -24.06 -22.95
CA ILE A 44 -13.85 -23.40 -22.34
C ILE A 44 -14.90 -24.42 -21.91
N LYS A 45 -15.18 -25.44 -22.73
CA LYS A 45 -16.09 -26.54 -22.37
C LYS A 45 -15.62 -27.29 -21.12
N LYS A 46 -14.30 -27.50 -20.98
CA LYS A 46 -13.72 -28.12 -19.80
C LYS A 46 -13.95 -27.28 -18.55
N ILE A 47 -13.69 -25.97 -18.61
CA ILE A 47 -13.94 -25.04 -17.49
C ILE A 47 -15.41 -25.07 -17.08
N THR A 48 -16.35 -24.96 -18.04
CA THR A 48 -17.78 -24.95 -17.71
C THR A 48 -18.28 -26.28 -17.14
N THR A 49 -17.76 -27.41 -17.64
CA THR A 49 -18.13 -28.75 -17.14
C THR A 49 -17.62 -28.96 -15.72
N GLU A 50 -16.39 -28.53 -15.41
CA GLU A 50 -15.85 -28.66 -14.06
C GLU A 50 -16.51 -27.67 -13.07
N LEU A 51 -16.91 -26.48 -13.52
CA LEU A 51 -17.72 -25.55 -12.72
C LEU A 51 -19.11 -26.12 -12.39
N GLU A 52 -19.75 -26.81 -13.34
CA GLU A 52 -21.03 -27.49 -13.11
C GLU A 52 -20.87 -28.64 -12.10
N LYS A 53 -19.83 -29.48 -12.26
CA LYS A 53 -19.56 -30.59 -11.34
C LYS A 53 -19.23 -30.15 -9.92
N GLN A 54 -18.37 -29.14 -9.76
CA GLN A 54 -17.84 -28.75 -8.44
C GLN A 54 -18.73 -27.75 -7.71
N LYS A 55 -19.36 -26.81 -8.44
CA LYS A 55 -20.12 -25.69 -7.86
C LYS A 55 -21.59 -25.66 -8.25
N GLY A 56 -22.05 -26.58 -9.12
CA GLY A 56 -23.43 -26.60 -9.61
C GLY A 56 -23.78 -25.40 -10.50
N ILE A 57 -22.78 -24.68 -11.04
CA ILE A 57 -23.00 -23.48 -11.85
C ILE A 57 -23.01 -23.87 -13.32
N GLN A 58 -24.18 -23.79 -13.94
CA GLN A 58 -24.35 -24.07 -15.37
C GLN A 58 -24.10 -22.82 -16.21
N PHE A 59 -23.20 -22.92 -17.19
CA PHE A 59 -22.96 -21.90 -18.21
C PHE A 59 -23.49 -22.39 -19.55
N VAL A 60 -24.34 -21.60 -20.21
CA VAL A 60 -24.84 -21.90 -21.54
C VAL A 60 -23.89 -21.30 -22.57
N LEU A 61 -23.19 -22.16 -23.32
CA LEU A 61 -22.25 -21.75 -24.37
C LEU A 61 -22.96 -21.65 -25.73
N PRO A 62 -22.76 -20.56 -26.50
CA PRO A 62 -23.39 -20.38 -27.81
C PRO A 62 -22.67 -21.19 -28.91
N LEU A 63 -22.74 -22.51 -28.86
CA LEU A 63 -21.99 -23.43 -29.74
C LEU A 63 -22.28 -23.29 -31.24
N HIS A 64 -23.41 -22.67 -31.60
CA HIS A 64 -23.84 -22.47 -32.99
C HIS A 64 -23.43 -21.11 -33.57
N ASN A 65 -22.82 -20.22 -32.77
CA ASN A 65 -22.35 -18.92 -33.22
C ASN A 65 -20.83 -18.83 -33.09
N ASP A 66 -20.14 -19.12 -34.19
CA ASP A 66 -18.68 -19.13 -34.26
C ASP A 66 -18.08 -17.77 -33.90
N GLU A 67 -18.74 -16.66 -34.25
CA GLU A 67 -18.23 -15.31 -33.95
C GLU A 67 -18.24 -15.02 -32.44
N LEU A 68 -19.33 -15.38 -31.75
CA LEU A 68 -19.44 -15.23 -30.29
C LEU A 68 -18.49 -16.19 -29.57
N MET A 69 -18.36 -17.42 -30.05
CA MET A 69 -17.42 -18.38 -29.48
C MET A 69 -15.98 -17.93 -29.64
N ASN A 70 -15.60 -17.36 -30.79
CA ASN A 70 -14.27 -16.79 -31.00
C ASN A 70 -13.99 -15.60 -30.07
N LYS A 71 -14.99 -14.76 -29.79
CA LYS A 71 -14.87 -13.68 -28.79
C LYS A 71 -14.67 -14.20 -27.35
N ILE A 72 -15.32 -15.30 -27.00
CA ILE A 72 -15.18 -15.94 -25.68
C ILE A 72 -13.79 -16.58 -25.53
N VAL A 73 -13.35 -17.29 -26.56
CA VAL A 73 -12.10 -18.05 -26.58
C VAL A 73 -10.88 -17.14 -26.71
N GLY A 74 -10.99 -16.05 -27.46
CA GLY A 74 -9.89 -15.15 -27.81
C GLY A 74 -9.00 -14.73 -26.62
N PRO A 75 -9.55 -14.22 -25.51
CA PRO A 75 -8.76 -13.85 -24.33
C PRO A 75 -7.98 -15.02 -23.71
N PHE A 76 -8.55 -16.23 -23.70
CA PHE A 76 -7.89 -17.42 -23.12
C PHE A 76 -6.79 -17.95 -24.05
N ASP A 77 -7.03 -17.97 -25.35
CA ASP A 77 -6.04 -18.36 -26.35
C ASP A 77 -4.86 -17.36 -26.38
N TYR A 78 -5.16 -16.07 -26.22
CA TYR A 78 -4.13 -15.03 -26.07
C TYR A 78 -3.25 -15.29 -24.86
N LEU A 79 -3.82 -15.50 -23.67
CA LEU A 79 -3.07 -15.77 -22.44
C LEU A 79 -2.24 -17.06 -22.55
N THR A 80 -2.78 -18.10 -23.17
CA THR A 80 -2.07 -19.35 -23.41
C THR A 80 -0.90 -19.17 -24.38
N SER A 81 -1.07 -18.36 -25.44
CA SER A 81 -0.01 -18.10 -26.41
C SER A 81 1.15 -17.26 -25.84
N ILE A 82 0.88 -16.43 -24.83
CA ILE A 82 1.88 -15.69 -24.05
C ILE A 82 2.62 -16.57 -23.04
N GLY A 83 2.15 -17.79 -22.80
CA GLY A 83 2.79 -18.77 -21.92
C GLY A 83 2.16 -18.86 -20.53
N VAL A 84 0.94 -18.33 -20.32
CA VAL A 84 0.17 -18.62 -19.11
C VAL A 84 -0.25 -20.10 -19.14
N LYS A 85 0.02 -20.82 -18.06
CA LYS A 85 -0.34 -22.25 -17.95
C LYS A 85 -1.87 -22.43 -18.02
N PRO A 86 -2.40 -23.26 -18.91
CA PRO A 86 -3.84 -23.54 -19.01
C PRO A 86 -4.40 -24.17 -17.73
N GLU A 87 -3.59 -24.93 -17.00
CA GLU A 87 -3.94 -25.48 -15.69
C GLU A 87 -4.19 -24.36 -14.67
N PHE A 88 -3.37 -23.30 -14.69
CA PHE A 88 -3.56 -22.12 -13.84
C PHE A 88 -4.84 -21.35 -14.22
N LEU A 89 -5.11 -21.17 -15.51
CA LEU A 89 -6.34 -20.52 -15.98
C LEU A 89 -7.59 -21.30 -15.58
N LEU A 90 -7.55 -22.62 -15.66
CA LEU A 90 -8.61 -23.51 -15.18
C LEU A 90 -8.81 -23.33 -13.67
N ASP A 91 -7.74 -23.44 -12.88
CA ASP A 91 -7.80 -23.27 -11.41
C ASP A 91 -8.34 -21.89 -11.02
N ALA A 92 -7.88 -20.82 -11.66
CA ALA A 92 -8.34 -19.46 -11.40
C ALA A 92 -9.85 -19.29 -11.68
N CYS A 93 -10.35 -19.86 -12.78
CA CYS A 93 -11.77 -19.85 -13.11
C CYS A 93 -12.60 -20.72 -12.17
N LEU A 94 -12.05 -21.86 -11.71
CA LEU A 94 -12.69 -22.72 -10.72
C LEU A 94 -12.75 -22.03 -9.36
N HIS A 95 -11.70 -21.35 -8.94
CA HIS A 95 -11.65 -20.60 -7.68
C HIS A 95 -12.67 -19.45 -7.69
N ASP A 96 -12.65 -18.61 -8.73
CA ASP A 96 -13.63 -17.53 -8.92
C ASP A 96 -14.46 -17.72 -10.20
N SER A 97 -15.65 -18.30 -10.05
CA SER A 97 -16.62 -18.50 -11.15
C SER A 97 -17.13 -17.21 -11.81
N SER A 98 -16.89 -16.05 -11.21
CA SER A 98 -17.23 -14.77 -11.84
C SER A 98 -16.15 -14.26 -12.79
N LEU A 99 -14.93 -14.81 -12.70
CA LEU A 99 -13.81 -14.48 -13.58
C LEU A 99 -14.14 -14.83 -15.04
N ILE A 100 -14.74 -16.01 -15.28
CA ILE A 100 -15.17 -16.39 -16.64
C ILE A 100 -16.20 -15.40 -17.21
N LYS A 101 -17.11 -14.86 -16.37
CA LYS A 101 -18.07 -13.83 -16.80
C LYS A 101 -17.37 -12.53 -17.17
N ALA A 102 -16.31 -12.16 -16.45
CA ALA A 102 -15.49 -10.99 -16.76
C ALA A 102 -14.77 -11.14 -18.10
N PHE A 103 -14.13 -12.30 -18.36
CA PHE A 103 -13.49 -12.59 -19.64
C PHE A 103 -14.49 -12.61 -20.81
N VAL A 104 -15.67 -13.19 -20.62
CA VAL A 104 -16.71 -13.25 -21.66
C VAL A 104 -17.29 -11.86 -21.97
N LYS A 105 -17.56 -11.04 -20.96
CA LYS A 105 -18.21 -9.73 -21.14
C LYS A 105 -17.23 -8.64 -21.59
N ASN A 106 -16.01 -8.66 -21.04
CA ASN A 106 -15.05 -7.57 -21.16
C ASN A 106 -13.67 -8.06 -21.65
N GLY A 107 -13.62 -9.12 -22.46
CA GLY A 107 -12.39 -9.79 -22.90
C GLY A 107 -11.28 -8.83 -23.35
N ASP A 108 -11.59 -7.94 -24.29
CA ASP A 108 -10.60 -6.96 -24.80
C ASP A 108 -10.08 -6.01 -23.71
N LYS A 109 -10.95 -5.59 -22.79
CA LYS A 109 -10.58 -4.69 -21.69
C LYS A 109 -9.71 -5.42 -20.67
N VAL A 110 -10.02 -6.69 -20.39
CA VAL A 110 -9.24 -7.55 -19.50
C VAL A 110 -7.84 -7.75 -20.08
N VAL A 111 -7.72 -8.12 -21.35
CA VAL A 111 -6.42 -8.31 -22.03
C VAL A 111 -5.60 -7.02 -21.98
N LYS A 112 -6.17 -5.89 -22.40
CA LYS A 112 -5.45 -4.60 -22.35
C LYS A 112 -5.03 -4.19 -20.94
N PHE A 113 -5.84 -4.48 -19.93
CA PHE A 113 -5.48 -4.25 -18.52
C PHE A 113 -4.29 -5.12 -18.11
N LEU A 114 -4.32 -6.42 -18.42
CA LEU A 114 -3.25 -7.35 -18.11
C LEU A 114 -1.95 -6.90 -18.78
N ASP A 115 -1.99 -6.56 -20.07
CA ASP A 115 -0.83 -6.07 -20.81
C ASP A 115 -0.28 -4.77 -20.19
N ALA A 116 -1.16 -3.81 -19.88
CA ALA A 116 -0.75 -2.54 -19.29
C ALA A 116 -0.06 -2.74 -17.93
N ILE A 117 -0.61 -3.58 -17.06
CA ILE A 117 -0.02 -3.85 -15.74
C ILE A 117 1.28 -4.62 -15.86
N VAL A 118 1.32 -5.67 -16.68
CA VAL A 118 2.53 -6.48 -16.89
C VAL A 118 3.65 -5.62 -17.48
N ASN A 119 3.35 -4.76 -18.45
CA ASN A 119 4.36 -3.90 -19.06
C ASN A 119 4.90 -2.83 -18.10
N MET A 120 4.05 -2.23 -17.26
CA MET A 120 4.49 -1.16 -16.34
C MET A 120 5.19 -1.70 -15.08
N THR A 121 4.81 -2.90 -14.63
CA THR A 121 5.26 -3.46 -13.34
C THR A 121 6.16 -4.68 -13.49
N GLU A 122 6.36 -5.21 -14.70
CA GLU A 122 7.11 -6.45 -14.96
C GLU A 122 6.61 -7.67 -14.15
N MET A 123 5.37 -7.65 -13.66
CA MET A 123 4.78 -8.80 -12.99
C MET A 123 4.37 -9.88 -13.99
N THR A 124 4.30 -11.13 -13.56
CA THR A 124 3.81 -12.21 -14.42
C THR A 124 2.32 -12.05 -14.72
N TYR A 125 1.87 -12.49 -15.90
CA TYR A 125 0.45 -12.52 -16.25
C TYR A 125 -0.38 -13.30 -15.22
N GLU A 126 0.16 -14.36 -14.61
CA GLU A 126 -0.51 -15.08 -13.53
C GLU A 126 -0.80 -14.19 -12.32
N ASN A 127 0.17 -13.38 -11.89
CA ASN A 127 -0.02 -12.45 -10.76
C ASN A 127 -0.99 -11.33 -11.13
N ALA A 128 -0.96 -10.83 -12.36
CA ALA A 128 -1.93 -9.86 -12.85
C ALA A 128 -3.36 -10.45 -12.89
N ILE A 129 -3.51 -11.73 -13.23
CA ILE A 129 -4.81 -12.43 -13.18
C ILE A 129 -5.28 -12.61 -11.73
N ARG A 130 -4.39 -12.99 -10.80
CA ARG A 130 -4.73 -13.06 -9.36
C ARG A 130 -5.21 -11.69 -8.83
N LEU A 131 -4.55 -10.61 -9.25
CA LEU A 131 -4.92 -9.23 -8.92
C LEU A 131 -6.30 -8.88 -9.48
N LEU A 132 -6.54 -9.21 -10.75
CA LEU A 132 -7.83 -9.01 -11.40
C LEU A 132 -8.95 -9.79 -10.69
N ALA A 133 -8.73 -11.06 -10.35
CA ALA A 133 -9.72 -11.87 -9.66
C ALA A 133 -10.12 -11.27 -8.29
N ALA A 134 -9.13 -10.74 -7.56
CA ALA A 134 -9.36 -10.10 -6.26
C ALA A 134 -10.13 -8.76 -6.34
N TYR A 135 -9.94 -7.97 -7.41
CA TYR A 135 -10.48 -6.60 -7.53
C TYR A 135 -11.29 -6.35 -8.83
N LYS A 136 -11.85 -7.40 -9.43
CA LYS A 136 -12.50 -7.36 -10.76
C LYS A 136 -13.52 -6.24 -10.91
N ASP A 137 -14.39 -6.06 -9.91
CA ASP A 137 -15.52 -5.16 -10.03
C ASP A 137 -15.07 -3.71 -10.07
N ASP A 138 -13.97 -3.39 -9.40
CA ASP A 138 -13.44 -2.02 -9.34
C ASP A 138 -12.48 -1.75 -10.50
N ILE A 139 -11.63 -2.72 -10.86
CA ILE A 139 -10.75 -2.62 -12.05
C ILE A 139 -11.57 -2.47 -13.33
N LEU A 140 -12.65 -3.25 -13.49
CA LEU A 140 -13.46 -3.22 -14.71
C LEU A 140 -14.36 -1.98 -14.82
N LYS A 141 -14.61 -1.22 -13.74
CA LYS A 141 -15.29 0.08 -13.80
C LYS A 141 -14.39 1.17 -14.35
N GLU A 142 -13.09 1.10 -14.07
CA GLU A 142 -12.12 2.12 -14.42
C GLU A 142 -11.65 2.02 -15.88
N SER A 143 -11.15 3.12 -16.45
CA SER A 143 -10.50 3.10 -17.76
C SER A 143 -9.02 2.74 -17.63
N ILE A 144 -8.45 2.15 -18.67
CA ILE A 144 -7.04 1.72 -18.66
C ILE A 144 -6.12 2.95 -18.59
N GLU A 145 -6.49 4.03 -19.25
CA GLU A 145 -5.75 5.29 -19.26
C GLU A 145 -5.71 5.92 -17.87
N ASN A 146 -6.79 5.80 -17.08
CA ASN A 146 -6.81 6.28 -15.70
C ASN A 146 -5.91 5.42 -14.81
N ILE A 147 -5.94 4.10 -14.96
CA ILE A 147 -5.05 3.19 -14.22
C ILE A 147 -3.59 3.54 -14.51
N GLN A 148 -3.22 3.69 -15.78
CA GLN A 148 -1.87 4.09 -16.20
C GLN A 148 -1.50 5.47 -15.65
N SER A 149 -2.42 6.44 -15.70
CA SER A 149 -2.20 7.78 -15.15
C SER A 149 -1.93 7.75 -13.63
N ARG A 150 -2.63 6.90 -12.87
CA ARG A 150 -2.38 6.71 -11.43
C ARG A 150 -1.00 6.11 -11.18
N LEU A 151 -0.59 5.12 -11.96
CA LEU A 151 0.75 4.53 -11.87
C LEU A 151 1.84 5.54 -12.24
N GLN A 152 1.59 6.40 -13.24
CA GLN A 152 2.51 7.45 -13.66
C GLN A 152 2.80 8.46 -12.55
N VAL A 153 1.87 8.68 -11.61
CA VAL A 153 2.10 9.52 -10.43
C VAL A 153 3.27 8.98 -9.60
N PHE A 154 3.37 7.66 -9.41
CA PHE A 154 4.47 7.03 -8.66
C PHE A 154 5.79 7.06 -9.45
N ILE A 155 5.73 6.86 -10.77
CA ILE A 155 6.91 6.93 -11.65
C ILE A 155 7.49 8.36 -11.63
N ASN A 156 6.64 9.38 -11.71
CA ASN A 156 7.04 10.78 -11.61
C ASN A 156 7.64 11.11 -10.22
N ALA A 157 7.22 10.38 -9.19
CA ALA A 157 7.77 10.44 -7.84
C ALA A 157 9.05 9.59 -7.63
N ARG A 158 9.68 9.10 -8.71
CA ARG A 158 10.94 8.32 -8.74
C ARG A 158 10.84 6.88 -8.22
N VAL A 159 9.65 6.33 -8.14
CA VAL A 159 9.50 4.86 -8.08
C VAL A 159 9.82 4.33 -9.46
N SER A 160 10.83 3.47 -9.59
CA SER A 160 11.20 2.92 -10.89
C SER A 160 10.08 2.05 -11.47
N GLU A 161 9.96 2.01 -12.79
CA GLU A 161 9.16 1.00 -13.50
C GLU A 161 9.68 -0.42 -13.19
N GLY A 162 8.82 -1.42 -13.40
CA GLY A 162 9.16 -2.82 -13.10
C GLY A 162 8.99 -3.19 -11.63
N GLU A 163 9.99 -3.86 -11.05
CA GLU A 163 9.89 -4.52 -9.75
C GLU A 163 9.50 -3.58 -8.59
N GLU A 164 9.98 -2.34 -8.58
CA GLU A 164 9.64 -1.38 -7.53
C GLU A 164 8.16 -0.98 -7.58
N LEU A 165 7.65 -0.68 -8.77
CA LEU A 165 6.24 -0.37 -8.98
C LEU A 165 5.35 -1.60 -8.72
N CYS A 166 5.82 -2.80 -9.08
CA CYS A 166 5.16 -4.05 -8.73
C CYS A 166 4.96 -4.19 -7.23
N LYS A 167 6.00 -3.91 -6.43
CA LYS A 167 5.92 -3.92 -4.95
C LYS A 167 4.88 -2.94 -4.43
N VAL A 168 4.79 -1.74 -5.00
CA VAL A 168 3.77 -0.73 -4.65
C VAL A 168 2.36 -1.25 -4.94
N VAL A 169 2.14 -1.75 -6.16
CA VAL A 169 0.83 -2.28 -6.59
C VAL A 169 0.41 -3.48 -5.76
N CYS A 170 1.31 -4.45 -5.52
CA CYS A 170 1.00 -5.63 -4.71
C CYS A 170 0.68 -5.25 -3.26
N LYS A 171 1.32 -4.21 -2.73
CA LYS A 171 1.11 -3.75 -1.37
C LYS A 171 -0.18 -2.95 -1.20
N CYS A 172 -0.56 -2.16 -2.20
CA CYS A 172 -1.82 -1.43 -2.21
C CYS A 172 -2.46 -1.46 -3.62
N PRO A 173 -3.18 -2.55 -3.95
CA PRO A 173 -3.89 -2.68 -5.23
C PRO A 173 -4.91 -1.57 -5.50
N VAL A 174 -5.42 -0.96 -4.42
CA VAL A 174 -6.40 0.11 -4.43
C VAL A 174 -5.93 1.33 -5.23
N ILE A 175 -4.60 1.52 -5.40
CA ILE A 175 -4.05 2.59 -6.24
C ILE A 175 -4.42 2.50 -7.72
N LEU A 176 -4.83 1.32 -8.19
CA LEU A 176 -5.21 1.15 -9.59
C LEU A 176 -6.57 1.79 -9.87
N PHE A 177 -7.49 1.75 -8.90
CA PHE A 177 -8.90 2.08 -9.13
C PHE A 177 -9.47 3.15 -8.20
N SER A 178 -8.69 3.65 -7.25
CA SER A 178 -9.13 4.70 -6.32
C SER A 178 -8.27 5.95 -6.43
N GLY A 179 -8.89 7.09 -6.14
CA GLY A 179 -8.24 8.40 -6.13
C GLY A 179 -8.13 9.03 -7.52
N ASP A 180 -8.01 10.36 -7.50
CA ASP A 180 -7.75 11.16 -8.69
C ASP A 180 -6.23 11.35 -8.86
N PRO A 181 -5.65 11.08 -10.05
CA PRO A 181 -4.22 11.22 -10.29
C PRO A 181 -3.66 12.61 -9.93
N LYS A 182 -4.43 13.69 -10.16
CA LYS A 182 -3.97 15.05 -9.87
C LYS A 182 -3.94 15.31 -8.37
N GLN A 183 -4.94 14.83 -7.62
CA GLN A 183 -4.94 14.92 -6.16
C GLN A 183 -3.80 14.12 -5.53
N MET A 184 -3.56 12.89 -6.02
CA MET A 184 -2.44 12.06 -5.57
C MET A 184 -1.10 12.78 -5.80
N ALA A 185 -0.91 13.37 -6.99
CA ALA A 185 0.29 14.15 -7.31
C ALA A 185 0.47 15.36 -6.38
N LYS A 186 -0.61 16.10 -6.07
CA LYS A 186 -0.58 17.23 -5.13
C LYS A 186 -0.15 16.82 -3.72
N ILE A 187 -0.61 15.66 -3.24
CA ILE A 187 -0.19 15.15 -1.92
C ILE A 187 1.30 14.83 -1.93
N ILE A 188 1.81 14.19 -2.99
CA ILE A 188 3.25 13.89 -3.14
C ILE A 188 4.08 15.17 -3.23
N GLU A 189 3.63 16.17 -3.99
CA GLU A 189 4.28 17.47 -4.09
C GLU A 189 4.33 18.17 -2.72
N SER A 190 3.21 18.12 -1.98
CA SER A 190 3.12 18.70 -0.64
C SER A 190 4.08 17.99 0.33
N LEU A 191 4.15 16.66 0.30
CA LEU A 191 5.10 15.87 1.08
C LEU A 191 6.56 16.15 0.69
N SER A 192 6.83 16.43 -0.58
CA SER A 192 8.18 16.75 -1.07
C SER A 192 8.75 18.04 -0.49
N ASN A 193 7.93 18.89 0.14
CA ASN A 193 8.41 20.05 0.90
C ASN A 193 9.06 19.68 2.25
N PHE A 194 8.84 18.46 2.74
CA PHE A 194 9.30 17.99 4.06
C PHE A 194 10.37 16.90 3.96
N PHE A 195 10.39 16.18 2.84
CA PHE A 195 11.22 15.02 2.63
C PHE A 195 12.07 15.17 1.39
N THR A 196 13.27 14.59 1.42
CA THR A 196 14.10 14.45 0.23
C THR A 196 13.42 13.53 -0.79
N ARG A 197 13.83 13.63 -2.06
CA ARG A 197 13.30 12.76 -3.14
C ARG A 197 13.45 11.27 -2.82
N ASN A 198 14.57 10.89 -2.19
CA ASN A 198 14.81 9.49 -1.80
C ASN A 198 13.88 9.06 -0.66
N GLN A 199 13.66 9.92 0.34
CA GLN A 199 12.71 9.64 1.42
C GLN A 199 11.28 9.50 0.87
N ILE A 200 10.85 10.36 -0.05
CA ILE A 200 9.54 10.24 -0.72
C ILE A 200 9.41 8.90 -1.44
N LYS A 201 10.41 8.53 -2.26
CA LYS A 201 10.43 7.23 -2.94
C LYS A 201 10.21 6.08 -1.96
N CYS A 202 11.00 6.04 -0.88
CA CYS A 202 10.88 4.99 0.14
C CYS A 202 9.53 5.03 0.88
N ILE A 203 8.99 6.20 1.20
CA ILE A 203 7.67 6.37 1.83
C ILE A 203 6.58 5.80 0.90
N LEU A 204 6.64 6.09 -0.40
CA LEU A 204 5.66 5.58 -1.37
C LEU A 204 5.78 4.05 -1.56
N GLN A 205 6.99 3.49 -1.51
CA GLN A 205 7.18 2.04 -1.51
C GLN A 205 6.66 1.39 -0.21
N ASN A 206 6.82 2.07 0.92
CA ASN A 206 6.47 1.52 2.23
C ASN A 206 5.00 1.73 2.61
N SER A 207 4.39 2.81 2.19
CA SER A 207 3.03 3.22 2.54
C SER A 207 2.37 3.92 1.35
N PRO A 208 2.16 3.23 0.21
CA PRO A 208 1.64 3.82 -1.03
C PRO A 208 0.28 4.48 -0.87
N HIS A 209 -0.53 4.03 0.08
CA HIS A 209 -1.84 4.59 0.41
C HIS A 209 -1.76 5.97 1.09
N CYS A 210 -0.56 6.50 1.40
CA CYS A 210 -0.41 7.86 1.91
C CYS A 210 -0.98 8.91 0.95
N VAL A 211 -1.00 8.62 -0.36
CA VAL A 211 -1.58 9.47 -1.41
C VAL A 211 -3.10 9.61 -1.34
N PHE A 212 -3.77 8.85 -0.46
CA PHE A 212 -5.21 8.96 -0.20
C PHE A 212 -5.55 9.63 1.12
N LYS A 213 -4.53 9.95 1.94
CA LYS A 213 -4.74 10.57 3.24
C LYS A 213 -4.94 12.07 3.08
N ASN A 214 -5.54 12.69 4.10
CA ASN A 214 -5.52 14.13 4.19
C ASN A 214 -4.08 14.61 4.46
N PHE A 215 -3.59 15.54 3.64
CA PHE A 215 -2.29 16.17 3.84
C PHE A 215 -2.19 16.89 5.19
N GLU A 216 -3.25 17.57 5.66
CA GLU A 216 -3.18 18.24 6.98
C GLU A 216 -2.95 17.23 8.12
N GLU A 217 -3.58 16.06 8.08
CA GLU A 217 -3.34 15.01 9.07
C GLU A 217 -1.91 14.45 8.99
N LEU A 218 -1.37 14.28 7.78
CA LEU A 218 0.02 13.84 7.59
C LEU A 218 0.99 14.91 8.09
N GLU A 219 0.71 16.18 7.84
CA GLU A 219 1.53 17.31 8.30
C GLU A 219 1.54 17.36 9.84
N GLU A 220 0.40 17.21 10.51
CA GLU A 220 0.34 17.22 11.98
C GLU A 220 1.15 16.07 12.61
N LYS A 221 1.07 14.86 12.04
CA LYS A 221 1.89 13.73 12.49
C LYS A 221 3.38 13.99 12.25
N TYR A 222 3.73 14.49 11.08
CA TYR A 222 5.10 14.86 10.76
C TYR A 222 5.63 15.91 11.74
N GLU A 223 4.87 16.98 12.00
CA GLU A 223 5.28 18.05 12.90
C GLU A 223 5.52 17.55 14.31
N TYR A 224 4.63 16.69 14.83
CA TYR A 224 4.82 16.10 16.14
C TYR A 224 6.11 15.27 16.20
N ILE A 225 6.30 14.34 15.26
CA ILE A 225 7.49 13.47 15.23
C ILE A 225 8.77 14.30 15.02
N TYR A 226 8.75 15.26 14.10
CA TYR A 226 9.94 16.02 13.73
C TYR A 226 10.30 17.11 14.74
N PHE A 227 9.33 17.85 15.27
CA PHE A 227 9.63 18.97 16.17
C PHE A 227 9.54 18.61 17.65
N ILE A 228 8.58 17.77 18.04
CA ILE A 228 8.35 17.41 19.44
C ILE A 228 9.21 16.21 19.81
N MET A 229 9.17 15.14 19.00
CA MET A 229 10.05 13.98 19.23
C MET A 229 11.49 14.25 18.76
N ARG A 230 11.74 15.24 17.88
CA ARG A 230 13.07 15.50 17.28
C ARG A 230 13.64 14.32 16.51
N ILE A 231 12.76 13.60 15.81
CA ILE A 231 13.14 12.48 14.94
C ILE A 231 13.20 12.97 13.49
N GLU A 232 14.31 12.68 12.81
CA GLU A 232 14.61 13.22 11.49
C GLU A 232 14.02 12.39 10.33
N GLY A 233 14.04 12.97 9.12
CA GLY A 233 13.42 12.43 7.91
C GLY A 233 13.85 11.01 7.52
N ASP A 234 15.05 10.59 7.92
CA ASP A 234 15.57 9.26 7.59
C ASP A 234 14.89 8.13 8.36
N GLU A 235 14.27 8.40 9.50
CA GLU A 235 13.49 7.41 10.24
C GLU A 235 12.10 7.21 9.62
N PHE A 236 11.53 8.24 8.99
CA PHE A 236 10.23 8.17 8.30
C PHE A 236 10.25 7.26 7.08
N LYS A 237 11.42 7.10 6.44
CA LYS A 237 11.58 6.20 5.28
C LYS A 237 11.46 4.73 5.69
N ILE A 238 11.80 4.39 6.94
CA ILE A 238 11.81 3.03 7.49
C ILE A 238 10.48 2.72 8.19
N CYS A 239 9.96 3.68 8.96
CA CYS A 239 8.71 3.52 9.70
C CYS A 239 7.52 3.47 8.73
N LYS A 240 6.71 2.43 8.82
CA LYS A 240 5.54 2.22 7.94
C LYS A 240 4.28 2.83 8.55
N ARG A 241 4.10 2.68 9.87
CA ARG A 241 2.83 2.96 10.55
C ARG A 241 2.60 4.44 10.83
N TRP A 242 3.58 5.33 10.72
CA TRP A 242 3.35 6.77 10.97
C TRP A 242 2.24 7.37 10.08
N VAL A 243 2.05 6.84 8.86
CA VAL A 243 0.97 7.24 7.94
C VAL A 243 -0.41 6.84 8.49
N ASP A 244 -0.52 5.66 9.09
CA ASP A 244 -1.80 5.07 9.51
C ASP A 244 -2.14 5.28 10.98
N LEU A 245 -1.14 5.37 11.83
CA LEU A 245 -1.33 5.49 13.26
C LEU A 245 -2.01 6.84 13.55
N PRO A 246 -3.09 6.86 14.33
CA PRO A 246 -3.68 8.11 14.78
C PRO A 246 -2.64 8.97 15.49
N LEU A 247 -2.70 10.29 15.33
CA LEU A 247 -1.79 11.21 16.01
C LEU A 247 -1.79 10.98 17.52
N ASP A 248 -2.98 10.77 18.09
CA ASP A 248 -3.16 10.48 19.51
C ASP A 248 -2.36 9.26 19.99
N GLU A 249 -2.35 8.18 19.21
CA GLU A 249 -1.57 6.99 19.52
C GLU A 249 -0.06 7.23 19.42
N ILE A 250 0.39 8.06 18.47
CA ILE A 250 1.80 8.50 18.39
C ILE A 250 2.17 9.28 19.66
N ILE A 251 1.29 10.18 20.12
CA ILE A 251 1.48 10.99 21.33
C ILE A 251 1.55 10.09 22.57
N LYS A 252 0.56 9.21 22.78
CA LYS A 252 0.53 8.27 23.90
C LYS A 252 1.80 7.45 24.00
N ARG A 253 2.26 6.88 22.88
CA ARG A 253 3.48 6.08 22.82
C ARG A 253 4.71 6.92 23.16
N HIS A 254 4.82 8.13 22.64
CA HIS A 254 5.94 9.02 22.98
C HIS A 254 5.92 9.45 24.46
N GLU A 255 4.76 9.84 24.99
CA GLU A 255 4.63 10.33 26.36
C GLU A 255 4.91 9.27 27.42
N ILE A 256 4.45 8.03 27.22
CA ILE A 256 4.79 6.96 28.17
C ILE A 256 6.29 6.69 28.19
N LEU A 257 6.97 6.77 27.03
CA LEU A 257 8.42 6.60 26.99
C LEU A 257 9.14 7.73 27.73
N LEU A 258 8.68 8.98 27.61
CA LEU A 258 9.19 10.10 28.40
C LEU A 258 8.99 9.86 29.90
N LYS A 259 7.79 9.45 30.32
CA LYS A 259 7.45 9.19 31.74
C LYS A 259 8.25 8.02 32.33
N CYS A 260 8.56 7.01 31.52
CA CYS A 260 9.37 5.86 31.94
C CYS A 260 10.88 6.10 31.81
N GLY A 261 11.31 7.28 31.32
CA GLY A 261 12.72 7.57 31.05
C GLY A 261 13.33 6.71 29.94
N ARG A 262 12.50 6.12 29.07
CA ARG A 262 12.89 5.34 27.88
C ARG A 262 13.03 6.17 26.62
N TYR A 263 12.68 7.45 26.72
CA TYR A 263 12.93 8.44 25.69
C TYR A 263 13.38 9.73 26.34
N VAL A 264 14.40 10.36 25.78
CA VAL A 264 14.87 11.68 26.19
C VAL A 264 14.83 12.56 24.95
N THR A 265 14.08 13.66 24.99
CA THR A 265 13.98 14.58 23.85
C THR A 265 15.38 15.04 23.43
N PRO A 266 15.80 14.72 22.18
CA PRO A 266 17.11 15.10 21.67
C PRO A 266 17.43 16.59 21.85
N ASP A 267 18.51 16.87 22.58
CA ASP A 267 19.08 18.22 22.69
C ASP A 267 20.23 18.35 21.68
N PRO A 268 20.18 19.32 20.74
CA PRO A 268 21.27 19.60 19.80
C PRO A 268 22.63 19.82 20.48
N LYS A 269 22.64 20.27 21.74
CA LYS A 269 23.86 20.50 22.53
C LYS A 269 24.38 19.25 23.24
N ARG A 270 23.56 18.20 23.35
CA ARG A 270 23.88 16.96 24.09
C ARG A 270 23.61 15.73 23.22
N LEU A 271 24.28 15.66 22.08
CA LEU A 271 24.16 14.58 21.09
C LEU A 271 24.41 13.18 21.66
N GLN A 272 25.18 13.05 22.75
CA GLN A 272 25.49 11.77 23.39
C GLN A 272 24.22 11.05 23.91
N LEU A 273 23.19 11.79 24.32
CA LEU A 273 21.92 11.23 24.82
C LEU A 273 21.03 10.66 23.70
N GLN A 274 21.32 10.98 22.43
CA GLN A 274 20.50 10.51 21.30
C GLN A 274 20.66 9.01 21.02
N LYS A 275 21.78 8.40 21.41
CA LYS A 275 22.07 6.98 21.11
C LYS A 275 21.21 5.99 21.90
N GLU A 276 20.50 6.44 22.93
CA GLU A 276 19.69 5.55 23.78
C GLU A 276 18.21 5.51 23.38
N ASN A 277 17.73 6.46 22.58
CA ASN A 277 16.33 6.50 22.18
C ASN A 277 15.98 5.37 21.20
N PRO A 278 14.82 4.69 21.37
CA PRO A 278 14.37 3.72 20.39
C PRO A 278 14.10 4.39 19.03
N PRO A 279 14.45 3.73 17.91
CA PRO A 279 14.18 4.25 16.57
C PRO A 279 12.67 4.31 16.31
N LEU A 280 12.23 5.16 15.37
CA LEU A 280 10.82 5.48 15.15
C LEU A 280 9.99 4.23 14.83
N TYR A 281 10.53 3.33 14.02
CA TYR A 281 9.84 2.09 13.67
C TYR A 281 9.66 1.18 14.89
N ARG A 282 10.56 1.18 15.89
CA ARG A 282 10.35 0.42 17.13
C ARG A 282 9.24 1.04 17.97
N ILE A 283 9.11 2.36 17.96
CA ILE A 283 8.04 3.07 18.67
C ILE A 283 6.69 2.81 17.98
N LEU A 284 6.59 2.97 16.66
CA LEU A 284 5.31 3.03 15.94
C LEU A 284 4.92 1.73 15.22
N ASP A 285 5.90 0.99 14.67
CA ASP A 285 5.60 -0.19 13.86
C ASP A 285 5.26 -1.43 14.71
N THR A 286 5.61 -1.41 15.99
CA THR A 286 5.39 -2.52 16.93
C THR A 286 3.94 -2.65 17.39
N ASP A 287 3.52 -3.90 17.59
CA ASP A 287 2.27 -4.24 18.26
C ASP A 287 2.21 -3.63 19.68
N PRO A 288 1.03 -3.22 20.21
CA PRO A 288 0.92 -2.63 21.55
C PRO A 288 1.56 -3.45 22.68
N VAL A 289 1.48 -4.79 22.65
CA VAL A 289 2.07 -5.66 23.69
C VAL A 289 3.60 -5.61 23.62
N ILE A 290 4.14 -5.71 22.40
CA ILE A 290 5.58 -5.64 22.16
C ILE A 290 6.11 -4.24 22.50
N PHE A 291 5.38 -3.19 22.11
CA PHE A 291 5.69 -1.82 22.46
C PHE A 291 5.79 -1.65 23.97
N ALA A 292 4.76 -2.05 24.73
CA ALA A 292 4.73 -1.92 26.18
C ALA A 292 5.90 -2.65 26.85
N THR A 293 6.06 -3.94 26.54
CA THR A 293 7.01 -4.82 27.25
C THR A 293 8.46 -4.60 26.83
N GLN A 294 8.73 -4.40 25.53
CA GLN A 294 10.09 -4.37 25.00
C GLN A 294 10.62 -2.96 24.74
N VAL A 295 9.73 -2.00 24.45
CA VAL A 295 10.15 -0.61 24.11
C VAL A 295 9.98 0.30 25.32
N ALA A 296 8.80 0.28 25.95
CA ALA A 296 8.52 1.08 27.14
C ALA A 296 8.97 0.43 28.45
N SER A 297 9.29 -0.87 28.44
CA SER A 297 9.66 -1.65 29.64
C SER A 297 8.61 -1.59 30.75
N VAL A 298 7.33 -1.59 30.38
CA VAL A 298 6.19 -1.68 31.29
C VAL A 298 5.41 -2.96 31.02
N THR A 299 4.64 -3.40 31.99
CA THR A 299 3.69 -4.50 31.79
C THR A 299 2.58 -4.07 30.82
N HIS A 300 1.95 -5.05 30.16
CA HIS A 300 0.82 -4.75 29.29
C HIS A 300 -0.36 -4.13 30.05
N GLU A 301 -0.56 -4.52 31.32
CA GLU A 301 -1.61 -3.97 32.19
C GLU A 301 -1.36 -2.51 32.55
N GLU A 302 -0.12 -2.12 32.83
CA GLU A 302 0.26 -0.73 33.05
C GLU A 302 0.03 0.12 31.79
N TRP A 303 0.32 -0.42 30.60
CA TRP A 303 0.02 0.25 29.34
C TRP A 303 -1.49 0.49 29.16
N LEU A 304 -2.33 -0.53 29.35
CA LEU A 304 -3.79 -0.37 29.23
C LEU A 304 -4.36 0.62 30.27
N SER A 305 -3.81 0.61 31.48
CA SER A 305 -4.15 1.57 32.54
C SER A 305 -3.75 2.98 32.14
N TYR A 306 -2.58 3.15 31.52
CA TYR A 306 -2.12 4.43 31.00
C TYR A 306 -3.00 4.94 29.86
N GLU A 307 -3.41 4.09 28.92
CA GLU A 307 -4.32 4.50 27.84
C GLU A 307 -5.63 5.06 28.41
N THR A 308 -6.20 4.38 29.41
CA THR A 308 -7.41 4.84 30.09
C THR A 308 -7.20 6.16 30.83
N LEU A 309 -6.03 6.34 31.47
CA LEU A 309 -5.68 7.58 32.15
C LEU A 309 -5.47 8.73 31.16
N HIS A 310 -4.80 8.48 30.04
CA HIS A 310 -4.51 9.48 29.01
C HIS A 310 -5.79 10.04 28.41
N GLU A 311 -6.77 9.20 28.08
CA GLU A 311 -8.07 9.66 27.57
C GLU A 311 -8.80 10.56 28.57
N LYS A 312 -8.79 10.21 29.86
CA LYS A 312 -9.38 11.06 30.91
C LYS A 312 -8.67 12.40 31.05
N LEU A 313 -7.34 12.42 31.01
CA LEU A 313 -6.56 13.67 31.08
C LEU A 313 -6.86 14.57 29.89
N LYS A 314 -6.95 13.99 28.69
CA LYS A 314 -7.30 14.70 27.47
C LYS A 314 -8.70 15.33 27.51
N GLU A 315 -9.69 14.60 28.02
CA GLU A 315 -11.06 15.13 28.23
C GLU A 315 -11.08 16.31 29.21
N LEU A 316 -10.25 16.27 30.25
CA LEU A 316 -10.13 17.35 31.24
C LEU A 316 -9.44 18.59 30.68
N GLU A 317 -8.40 18.43 29.86
CA GLU A 317 -7.63 19.55 29.32
C GLU A 317 -8.43 20.40 28.32
N LYS A 318 -9.49 19.85 27.69
CA LYS A 318 -10.38 20.53 26.72
C LYS A 318 -9.63 21.37 25.67
N LYS A 319 -8.41 20.96 25.31
CA LYS A 319 -7.64 21.64 24.26
C LYS A 319 -8.21 21.24 22.91
N ASP A 320 -8.48 22.22 22.06
CA ASP A 320 -8.91 21.97 20.67
C ASP A 320 -7.87 21.19 19.86
N ARG A 321 -6.60 21.22 20.28
CA ARG A 321 -5.49 20.51 19.63
C ARG A 321 -4.57 19.85 20.65
N PRO A 322 -4.03 18.67 20.35
CA PRO A 322 -3.23 17.89 21.30
C PRO A 322 -1.81 18.45 21.50
N PHE A 323 -1.28 19.26 20.57
CA PHE A 323 0.00 19.96 20.73
C PHE A 323 0.00 21.32 20.05
N GLU A 324 0.88 22.23 20.51
CA GLU A 324 1.06 23.54 19.89
C GLU A 324 1.92 23.39 18.61
N ARG A 325 1.35 23.76 17.46
CA ARG A 325 2.06 23.66 16.18
C ARG A 325 3.28 24.59 16.15
N VAL A 326 4.36 24.10 15.56
CA VAL A 326 5.57 24.90 15.37
C VAL A 326 5.33 25.95 14.29
N LYS A 327 5.50 27.23 14.65
CA LYS A 327 5.30 28.34 13.71
C LYS A 327 6.16 28.17 12.45
N PRO A 328 5.66 28.52 11.25
CA PRO A 328 6.44 28.40 10.01
C PRO A 328 7.82 29.10 10.02
N SER A 329 7.96 30.18 10.80
CA SER A 329 9.24 30.86 11.02
C SER A 329 10.27 30.00 11.76
N MET A 330 9.82 29.20 12.73
CA MET A 330 10.64 28.27 13.50
C MET A 330 11.03 27.04 12.68
N ARG A 331 10.15 26.59 11.78
CA ARG A 331 10.45 25.55 10.77
C ARG A 331 11.62 25.99 9.87
N LYS A 332 11.52 27.16 9.23
CA LYS A 332 12.59 27.72 8.38
C LYS A 332 13.88 27.97 9.16
N ALA A 333 13.81 28.39 10.42
CA ALA A 333 14.99 28.61 11.25
C ALA A 333 15.68 27.30 11.65
N TYR A 334 14.91 26.24 11.92
CA TYR A 334 15.45 24.91 12.20
C TYR A 334 16.15 24.31 10.98
N GLU A 335 15.50 24.35 9.82
CA GLU A 335 16.06 23.88 8.54
C GLU A 335 17.36 24.61 8.17
N ARG A 336 17.44 25.93 8.41
CA ARG A 336 18.67 26.72 8.20
C ARG A 336 19.80 26.29 9.13
N LYS A 337 19.51 26.01 10.39
CA LYS A 337 20.52 25.53 11.35
C LYS A 337 21.04 24.15 10.95
N LEU A 338 20.15 23.27 10.49
CA LEU A 338 20.51 21.93 10.01
C LEU A 338 21.38 21.97 8.74
N LYS A 339 21.04 22.85 7.79
CA LYS A 339 21.83 23.05 6.56
C LYS A 339 23.23 23.60 6.86
N ASN A 340 23.36 24.42 7.91
CA ASN A 340 24.64 25.00 8.32
C ASN A 340 25.49 24.05 9.17
N SER A 341 24.92 22.98 9.74
CA SER A 341 25.66 22.00 10.56
C SER A 341 26.26 20.83 9.76
N LEU A 342 25.98 20.73 8.46
CA LEU A 342 26.65 19.76 7.57
C LEU A 342 28.05 20.30 7.23
N PRO A 343 29.14 19.60 7.57
CA PRO A 343 30.49 20.07 7.26
C PRO A 343 30.66 20.15 5.75
N THR A 344 30.89 21.37 5.25
CA THR A 344 31.40 21.59 3.90
C THR A 344 32.92 21.53 4.00
N GLU A 345 33.50 20.34 4.14
CA GLU A 345 34.95 20.21 3.97
C GLU A 345 35.25 20.04 2.48
N PRO A 346 35.91 20.99 1.81
CA PRO A 346 36.54 20.70 0.54
C PRO A 346 37.68 19.73 0.84
N TYR A 347 37.64 18.53 0.24
CA TYR A 347 38.80 17.65 0.20
C TYR A 347 39.93 18.39 -0.53
N VAL A 348 40.86 18.97 0.23
CA VAL A 348 42.15 19.42 -0.30
C VAL A 348 43.02 18.18 -0.37
N LEU A 349 43.18 17.62 -1.56
CA LEU A 349 44.24 16.65 -1.82
C LEU A 349 45.56 17.42 -1.79
N GLU A 350 46.31 17.29 -0.70
CA GLU A 350 47.71 17.70 -0.69
C GLU A 350 48.49 16.76 -1.62
N SER A 351 48.89 17.28 -2.77
CA SER A 351 49.83 16.62 -3.68
C SER A 351 51.21 16.56 -3.02
N SER A 352 51.65 15.35 -2.69
CA SER A 352 53.02 15.04 -2.26
C SER A 352 54.02 15.14 -3.42
#